data_AF-A0A0R2TVX1-F1
#
_entry.id   AF-A0A0R2TVX1-F1
#
_cell.length_a   1.000
_cell.length_b   1.000
_cell.length_c   1.000
_cell.angle_alpha   90.00
_cell.angle_beta   90.00
_cell.angle_gamma   90.00
#
_symmetry.space_group_name_H-M   'P 1'
#
loop_
_entity.id
_entity.type
_entity.pdbx_description
1 polymer ?
#
loop_
_entity_poly.entity_id
_entity_poly.type
_entity_poly.pdbx_seq_one_letter_code
_entity_poly.pdbx_strand_id
1 'polypeptide(L)'
;AKSSFLGYHGFPAVICASVNEEVVHGIPNKRKLTSGDVLSIDFGAIVENWHGDAAISFGIGEVDPADQKLMDVCEESLWRGIAAGQKGAKLTDISFAVESYVNSQGKYGILREYGGHGIGSAMHQEPHILNFGPAGNGPELTIGMALAIEPMITRGNEKTKVLGDDWTVVAHDSSNGAHFEHTYTIAPDGKVFVLTAFDGGKAELSRLGVEISTLL
;
A
#
# COMPACT_ATOMS: atom_id res chain seq x y z
N ALA A 1 18.08 -4.60 -12.16
CA ALA A 1 17.36 -3.52 -11.46
C ALA A 1 18.29 -2.84 -10.45
N LYS A 2 17.98 -1.60 -10.05
CA LYS A 2 18.57 -0.90 -8.89
C LYS A 2 17.47 -0.73 -7.82
N SER A 3 17.83 -0.50 -6.56
CA SER A 3 16.83 -0.18 -5.52
C SER A 3 16.30 1.25 -5.72
N SER A 4 14.99 1.44 -5.53
CA SER A 4 14.39 2.77 -5.42
C SER A 4 14.75 3.46 -4.10
N PHE A 5 15.00 2.67 -3.05
CA PHE A 5 15.06 3.15 -1.66
C PHE A 5 16.47 3.48 -1.19
N LEU A 6 17.49 2.75 -1.64
CA LEU A 6 18.85 2.98 -1.16
C LEU A 6 19.35 4.38 -1.51
N GLY A 7 19.56 5.20 -0.48
CA GLY A 7 19.97 6.60 -0.60
C GLY A 7 18.83 7.58 -0.86
N TYR A 8 17.58 7.12 -1.00
CA TYR A 8 16.41 7.97 -1.20
C TYR A 8 16.17 8.84 0.03
N HIS A 9 16.36 10.16 -0.10
CA HIS A 9 16.43 11.12 1.01
C HIS A 9 17.35 10.69 2.18
N GLY A 10 18.35 9.85 1.91
CA GLY A 10 19.26 9.31 2.92
C GLY A 10 18.84 7.98 3.56
N PHE A 11 17.79 7.30 3.08
CA PHE A 11 17.39 5.98 3.57
C PHE A 11 18.54 4.97 3.39
N PRO A 12 18.92 4.21 4.44
CA PRO A 12 20.18 3.47 4.43
C PRO A 12 20.08 2.04 3.87
N ALA A 13 18.89 1.56 3.51
CA ALA A 13 18.64 0.17 3.13
C ALA A 13 17.97 0.05 1.75
N VAL A 14 17.83 -1.19 1.27
CA VAL A 14 17.27 -1.50 -0.06
C VAL A 14 15.80 -1.93 -0.02
N ILE A 15 15.27 -2.17 1.18
CA ILE A 15 13.87 -2.51 1.51
C ILE A 15 13.51 -1.82 2.82
N CYS A 16 12.23 -1.61 3.05
CA CYS A 16 11.69 -1.34 4.38
C CYS A 16 11.22 -2.66 4.99
N ALA A 17 11.52 -2.89 6.27
CA ALA A 17 11.10 -4.05 7.03
C ALA A 17 10.55 -3.60 8.37
N SER A 18 9.23 -3.51 8.47
CA SER A 18 8.51 -2.99 9.64
C SER A 18 7.87 -4.15 10.41
N VAL A 19 8.29 -4.36 11.66
CA VAL A 19 7.80 -5.46 12.50
C VAL A 19 6.79 -4.94 13.54
N ASN A 20 5.63 -5.60 13.63
CA ASN A 20 4.57 -5.38 14.63
C ASN A 20 4.04 -3.95 14.65
N GLU A 21 4.42 -3.15 15.66
CA GLU A 21 3.97 -1.76 15.82
C GLU A 21 4.64 -0.80 14.83
N GLU A 22 5.76 -1.21 14.22
CA GLU A 22 6.36 -0.51 13.09
C GLU A 22 5.44 -0.70 11.88
N VAL A 23 4.85 0.39 11.37
CA VAL A 23 3.86 0.35 10.29
C VAL A 23 4.55 0.49 8.93
N VAL A 24 5.41 1.49 8.77
CA VAL A 24 6.14 1.79 7.53
C VAL A 24 7.56 2.27 7.80
N HIS A 25 8.41 2.18 6.78
CA HIS A 25 9.78 2.68 6.76
C HIS A 25 10.73 2.08 7.82
N GLY A 26 10.40 0.91 8.37
CA GLY A 26 11.29 0.20 9.28
C GLY A 26 12.64 -0.10 8.62
N ILE A 27 13.74 0.31 9.24
CA ILE A 27 15.08 0.02 8.72
C ILE A 27 15.49 -1.41 9.11
N PRO A 28 15.82 -2.29 8.14
CA PRO A 28 16.30 -3.64 8.43
C PRO A 28 17.47 -3.64 9.43
N ASN A 29 17.35 -4.47 10.48
CA ASN A 29 18.31 -4.50 11.58
C ASN A 29 18.56 -5.94 12.09
N LYS A 30 19.19 -6.08 13.26
CA LYS A 30 19.57 -7.39 13.82
C LYS A 30 18.45 -8.07 14.64
N ARG A 31 17.25 -7.49 14.70
CA ARG A 31 16.08 -8.07 15.38
C ARG A 31 15.82 -9.45 14.80
N LYS A 32 15.80 -10.46 15.68
CA LYS A 32 15.39 -11.80 15.29
C LYS A 32 13.88 -11.82 15.23
N LEU A 33 13.34 -12.24 14.09
CA LEU A 33 11.93 -12.53 13.93
C LEU A 33 11.57 -13.79 14.72
N THR A 34 10.39 -13.78 15.31
CA THR A 34 9.87 -14.85 16.15
C THR A 34 8.45 -15.21 15.74
N SER A 35 8.01 -16.43 16.08
CA SER A 35 6.62 -16.81 15.82
C SER A 35 5.67 -15.85 16.51
N GLY A 36 4.66 -15.36 15.79
CA GLY A 36 3.71 -14.37 16.28
C GLY A 36 3.99 -12.95 15.79
N ASP A 37 5.16 -12.66 15.22
CA ASP A 37 5.43 -11.35 14.63
C ASP A 37 4.61 -11.13 13.34
N VAL A 38 4.11 -9.91 13.15
CA VAL A 38 3.65 -9.38 11.86
C VAL A 38 4.81 -8.64 11.23
N LEU A 39 5.12 -8.92 9.97
CA LEU A 39 6.18 -8.26 9.23
C LEU A 39 5.64 -7.69 7.92
N SER A 40 5.77 -6.37 7.76
CA SER A 40 5.58 -5.66 6.50
C SER A 40 6.92 -5.55 5.77
N ILE A 41 6.98 -6.05 4.54
CA ILE A 41 8.10 -5.82 3.62
C ILE A 41 7.62 -4.95 2.49
N ASP A 42 8.34 -3.88 2.26
CA ASP A 42 8.12 -2.92 1.18
C ASP A 42 9.41 -2.81 0.36
N PHE A 43 9.27 -2.86 -0.96
CA PHE A 43 10.37 -2.94 -1.90
C PHE A 43 10.10 -2.19 -3.23
N GLY A 44 10.95 -1.21 -3.52
CA GLY A 44 10.95 -0.52 -4.80
C GLY A 44 12.14 -0.90 -5.69
N ALA A 45 11.89 -1.03 -7.00
CA ALA A 45 12.91 -1.35 -7.99
C ALA A 45 12.90 -0.40 -9.20
N ILE A 46 14.09 -0.02 -9.65
CA ILE A 46 14.31 0.75 -10.87
C ILE A 46 14.77 -0.19 -11.99
N VAL A 47 13.99 -0.28 -13.06
CA VAL A 47 14.30 -1.02 -14.29
C VAL A 47 14.16 -0.07 -15.46
N GLU A 48 15.23 0.12 -16.24
CA GLU A 48 15.23 1.01 -17.41
C GLU A 48 14.72 2.44 -17.12
N ASN A 49 15.04 2.96 -15.92
CA ASN A 49 14.59 4.26 -15.38
C ASN A 49 13.11 4.35 -15.00
N TRP A 50 12.40 3.23 -14.95
CA TRP A 50 11.05 3.13 -14.42
C TRP A 50 11.06 2.49 -13.03
N HIS A 51 10.29 3.08 -12.12
CA HIS A 51 10.07 2.60 -10.78
C HIS A 51 8.86 1.68 -10.74
N GLY A 52 8.99 0.58 -10.01
CA GLY A 52 7.86 -0.19 -9.48
C GLY A 52 7.95 -0.27 -7.97
N ASP A 53 6.81 -0.28 -7.31
CA ASP A 53 6.68 -0.35 -5.84
C ASP A 53 5.60 -1.31 -5.41
N ALA A 54 5.89 -2.06 -4.35
CA ALA A 54 4.95 -2.97 -3.74
C ALA A 54 5.35 -3.29 -2.29
N ALA A 55 4.32 -3.55 -1.48
CA ALA A 55 4.45 -3.94 -0.10
C ALA A 55 3.49 -5.07 0.24
N ILE A 56 3.90 -5.90 1.20
CA ILE A 56 3.11 -7.02 1.71
C ILE A 56 3.35 -7.18 3.20
N SER A 57 2.27 -7.39 3.96
CA SER A 57 2.35 -7.84 5.36
C SER A 57 2.09 -9.33 5.46
N PHE A 58 2.86 -10.03 6.28
CA PHE A 58 2.63 -11.44 6.56
C PHE A 58 3.06 -11.82 7.98
N GLY A 59 2.46 -12.88 8.50
CA GLY A 59 2.79 -13.44 9.80
C GLY A 59 4.04 -14.32 9.77
N ILE A 60 4.86 -14.23 10.80
CA ILE A 60 5.96 -15.16 11.06
C ILE A 60 5.39 -16.30 11.92
N GLY A 61 5.29 -17.51 11.36
CA GLY A 61 4.69 -18.65 12.06
C GLY A 61 3.20 -18.44 12.34
N GLU A 62 2.73 -18.87 13.52
CA GLU A 62 1.34 -18.67 13.95
C GLU A 62 1.21 -17.28 14.61
N VAL A 63 0.28 -16.46 14.10
CA VAL A 63 -0.04 -15.12 14.61
C VAL A 63 -1.37 -15.08 15.35
N ASP A 64 -1.59 -14.05 16.17
CA ASP A 64 -2.90 -13.76 16.77
C ASP A 64 -3.97 -13.68 15.65
N PRO A 65 -5.11 -14.36 15.77
CA PRO A 65 -6.21 -14.25 14.79
C PRO A 65 -6.64 -12.80 14.51
N ALA A 66 -6.50 -11.89 15.48
CA ALA A 66 -6.79 -10.47 15.28
C ALA A 66 -5.73 -9.77 14.41
N ASP A 67 -4.47 -10.22 14.44
CA ASP A 67 -3.40 -9.75 13.54
C ASP A 67 -3.57 -10.34 12.14
N GLN A 68 -3.98 -11.61 12.02
CA GLN A 68 -4.37 -12.15 10.71
C GLN A 68 -5.51 -11.34 10.10
N LYS A 69 -6.56 -11.06 10.89
CA LYS A 69 -7.67 -10.22 10.44
C LYS A 69 -7.22 -8.81 10.07
N LEU A 70 -6.27 -8.20 10.79
CA LEU A 70 -5.69 -6.91 10.43
C LEU A 70 -5.09 -6.94 9.01
N MET A 71 -4.27 -7.95 8.72
CA MET A 71 -3.64 -8.11 7.41
C MET A 71 -4.70 -8.32 6.31
N ASP A 72 -5.67 -9.21 6.54
CA ASP A 72 -6.75 -9.49 5.59
C ASP A 72 -7.57 -8.22 5.27
N VAL A 73 -7.87 -7.40 6.29
CA VAL A 73 -8.62 -6.15 6.11
C VAL A 73 -7.80 -5.12 5.33
N CYS A 74 -6.50 -5.03 5.62
CA CYS A 74 -5.60 -4.12 4.92
C CYS A 74 -5.51 -4.49 3.43
N GLU A 75 -5.25 -5.76 3.12
CA GLU A 75 -5.15 -6.25 1.74
C GLU A 75 -6.47 -6.11 0.97
N GLU A 76 -7.61 -6.49 1.56
CA GLU A 76 -8.90 -6.32 0.88
C GLU A 76 -9.24 -4.84 0.65
N SER A 77 -8.79 -3.93 1.54
CA SER A 77 -8.98 -2.49 1.33
C SER A 77 -8.18 -1.97 0.13
N LEU A 78 -6.96 -2.47 -0.08
CA LEU A 78 -6.12 -2.17 -1.24
C LEU A 78 -6.86 -2.53 -2.53
N TRP A 79 -7.33 -3.77 -2.62
CA TRP A 79 -8.02 -4.27 -3.81
C TRP A 79 -9.30 -3.51 -4.11
N ARG A 80 -10.06 -3.11 -3.08
CA ARG A 80 -11.24 -2.26 -3.24
C ARG A 80 -10.90 -0.84 -3.70
N GLY A 81 -9.80 -0.29 -3.20
CA GLY A 81 -9.26 0.98 -3.70
C GLY A 81 -8.93 0.92 -5.19
N ILE A 82 -8.19 -0.10 -5.62
CA ILE A 82 -7.86 -0.31 -7.04
C ILE A 82 -9.12 -0.52 -7.89
N ALA A 83 -10.09 -1.30 -7.40
CA ALA A 83 -11.35 -1.53 -8.11
C ALA A 83 -12.18 -0.26 -8.28
N ALA A 84 -12.13 0.68 -7.34
CA ALA A 84 -12.75 2.00 -7.48
C ALA A 84 -11.97 2.94 -8.42
N GLY A 85 -10.65 2.78 -8.49
CA GLY A 85 -9.72 3.60 -9.29
C GLY A 85 -9.67 3.28 -10.78
N GLN A 86 -10.82 3.07 -11.43
CA GLN A 86 -10.91 2.81 -12.88
C GLN A 86 -10.90 4.10 -13.71
N LYS A 87 -10.76 3.96 -15.04
CA LYS A 87 -10.87 5.09 -15.97
C LYS A 87 -12.17 5.88 -15.75
N GLY A 88 -12.05 7.19 -15.61
CA GLY A 88 -13.17 8.11 -15.39
C GLY A 88 -13.55 8.30 -13.92
N ALA A 89 -13.02 7.50 -12.99
CA ALA A 89 -13.15 7.76 -11.56
C ALA A 89 -12.42 9.04 -11.16
N LYS A 90 -12.82 9.64 -10.04
CA LYS A 90 -12.07 10.72 -9.39
C LYS A 90 -11.07 10.12 -8.42
N LEU A 91 -9.93 10.80 -8.23
CA LEU A 91 -8.84 10.31 -7.38
C LEU A 91 -9.32 9.81 -6.01
N THR A 92 -10.17 10.57 -5.33
CA THR A 92 -10.62 10.22 -3.98
C THR A 92 -11.71 9.15 -3.93
N ASP A 93 -12.18 8.64 -5.08
CA ASP A 93 -13.03 7.44 -5.11
C ASP A 93 -12.25 6.22 -4.59
N ILE A 94 -10.93 6.17 -4.83
CA ILE A 94 -10.01 5.18 -4.24
C ILE A 94 -10.00 5.34 -2.72
N SER A 95 -9.73 6.56 -2.23
CA SER A 95 -9.66 6.89 -0.81
C SER A 95 -10.94 6.52 -0.06
N PHE A 96 -12.09 6.85 -0.65
CA PHE A 96 -13.40 6.52 -0.10
C PHE A 96 -13.64 5.02 -0.03
N ALA A 97 -13.23 4.26 -1.06
CA ALA A 97 -13.40 2.82 -1.10
C ALA A 97 -12.54 2.12 -0.02
N VAL A 98 -11.30 2.56 0.16
CA VAL A 98 -10.39 2.07 1.23
C VAL A 98 -11.02 2.32 2.60
N GLU A 99 -11.33 3.58 2.93
CA GLU A 99 -11.86 3.94 4.26
C GLU A 99 -13.23 3.31 4.53
N SER A 100 -14.11 3.26 3.54
CA SER A 100 -15.43 2.62 3.69
C SER A 100 -15.32 1.14 4.00
N TYR A 101 -14.40 0.43 3.34
CA TYR A 101 -14.19 -0.97 3.63
C TYR A 101 -13.57 -1.18 5.01
N VAL A 102 -12.48 -0.49 5.34
CA VAL A 102 -11.82 -0.63 6.65
C VAL A 102 -12.81 -0.37 7.79
N ASN A 103 -13.60 0.70 7.70
CA ASN A 103 -14.62 1.05 8.71
C ASN A 103 -15.74 0.00 8.82
N SER A 104 -16.04 -0.73 7.75
CA SER A 104 -17.04 -1.81 7.77
C SER A 104 -16.58 -3.06 8.52
N GLN A 105 -15.26 -3.23 8.73
CA GLN A 105 -14.67 -4.45 9.31
C GLN A 105 -14.45 -4.38 10.83
N GLY A 106 -14.59 -3.18 11.40
CA GLY A 106 -14.39 -2.91 12.82
C GLY A 106 -13.62 -1.62 13.05
N LYS A 107 -13.04 -1.48 14.24
CA LYS A 107 -12.22 -0.34 14.58
C LYS A 107 -10.76 -0.62 14.22
N TYR A 108 -10.25 0.13 13.25
CA TYR A 108 -8.85 0.16 12.84
C TYR A 108 -8.43 1.63 12.69
N GLY A 109 -7.15 1.93 12.89
CA GLY A 109 -6.58 3.23 12.55
C GLY A 109 -6.12 3.24 11.10
N ILE A 110 -6.55 4.21 10.30
CA ILE A 110 -5.97 4.47 8.97
C ILE A 110 -4.99 5.61 9.11
N LEU A 111 -3.71 5.39 8.77
CA LEU A 111 -2.67 6.42 8.87
C LEU A 111 -3.08 7.66 8.07
N ARG A 112 -2.83 8.86 8.63
CA ARG A 112 -3.30 10.13 8.05
C ARG A 112 -2.19 10.95 7.41
N GLU A 113 -0.94 10.70 7.78
CA GLU A 113 0.25 11.40 7.26
C GLU A 113 0.89 10.72 6.04
N TYR A 114 0.39 9.53 5.66
CA TYR A 114 0.93 8.68 4.59
C TYR A 114 -0.19 8.24 3.65
N GLY A 115 0.18 7.93 2.41
CA GLY A 115 -0.74 7.47 1.39
C GLY A 115 -0.03 7.30 0.06
N GLY A 116 -0.75 6.73 -0.90
CA GLY A 116 -0.24 6.42 -2.22
C GLY A 116 0.19 7.62 -3.04
N HIS A 117 0.67 7.31 -4.23
CA HIS A 117 1.30 8.29 -5.09
C HIS A 117 1.20 7.89 -6.56
N GLY A 118 1.37 8.89 -7.45
CA GLY A 118 1.77 8.61 -8.82
C GLY A 118 3.16 7.98 -8.84
N ILE A 119 3.41 7.10 -9.81
CA ILE A 119 4.69 6.42 -9.96
C ILE A 119 5.03 6.23 -11.44
N GLY A 120 6.31 6.29 -11.78
CA GLY A 120 6.78 6.09 -13.15
C GLY A 120 8.27 6.33 -13.30
N SER A 121 8.65 7.46 -13.89
CA SER A 121 10.06 7.86 -14.04
C SER A 121 10.72 8.37 -12.75
N ALA A 122 9.95 8.48 -11.67
CA ALA A 122 10.40 8.71 -10.31
C ALA A 122 9.56 7.85 -9.35
N MET A 123 10.11 7.59 -8.15
CA MET A 123 9.45 6.80 -7.11
C MET A 123 8.13 7.43 -6.67
N HIS A 124 8.20 8.67 -6.18
CA HIS A 124 7.02 9.47 -5.83
C HIS A 124 6.77 10.55 -6.90
N GLN A 125 5.57 10.54 -7.47
CA GLN A 125 5.04 11.56 -8.38
C GLN A 125 3.62 11.95 -7.93
N GLU A 126 3.13 13.08 -8.42
CA GLU A 126 1.71 13.42 -8.27
C GLU A 126 0.83 12.45 -9.08
N PRO A 127 -0.41 12.18 -8.63
CA PRO A 127 -1.06 12.75 -7.44
C PRO A 127 -0.72 11.99 -6.15
N HIS A 128 -0.68 12.69 -5.01
CA HIS A 128 -0.76 12.03 -3.69
C HIS A 128 -2.18 11.49 -3.42
N ILE A 129 -2.28 10.28 -2.86
CA ILE A 129 -3.52 9.51 -2.71
C ILE A 129 -3.72 9.16 -1.24
N LEU A 130 -4.62 9.85 -0.57
CA LEU A 130 -4.98 9.51 0.79
C LEU A 130 -5.70 8.15 0.83
N ASN A 131 -5.55 7.41 1.92
CA ASN A 131 -6.30 6.18 2.19
C ASN A 131 -7.68 6.43 2.83
N PHE A 132 -8.15 7.68 2.77
CA PHE A 132 -9.36 8.14 3.45
C PHE A 132 -9.96 9.38 2.81
N GLY A 133 -11.24 9.64 3.11
CA GLY A 133 -11.94 10.85 2.74
C GLY A 133 -13.11 10.62 1.79
N PRO A 134 -13.82 11.72 1.44
CA PRO A 134 -15.02 11.65 0.61
C PRO A 134 -14.69 11.38 -0.87
N ALA A 135 -15.56 10.59 -1.52
CA ALA A 135 -15.54 10.33 -2.96
C ALA A 135 -15.75 11.60 -3.81
N GLY A 136 -15.40 11.52 -5.09
CA GLY A 136 -15.75 12.50 -6.12
C GLY A 136 -14.84 13.72 -6.25
N ASN A 137 -13.66 13.72 -5.64
CA ASN A 137 -12.73 14.86 -5.65
C ASN A 137 -11.39 14.51 -6.32
N GLY A 138 -10.66 15.56 -6.72
CA GLY A 138 -9.35 15.43 -7.35
C GLY A 138 -9.39 15.21 -8.87
N PRO A 139 -8.23 14.93 -9.49
CA PRO A 139 -8.14 14.67 -10.91
C PRO A 139 -8.96 13.43 -11.32
N GLU A 140 -9.40 13.42 -12.56
CA GLU A 140 -9.98 12.23 -13.18
C GLU A 140 -8.89 11.24 -13.57
N LEU A 141 -9.11 9.96 -13.32
CA LEU A 141 -8.18 8.90 -13.68
C LEU A 141 -8.31 8.57 -15.17
N THR A 142 -7.18 8.62 -15.88
CA THR A 142 -7.13 8.49 -17.34
C THR A 142 -6.10 7.46 -17.79
N ILE A 143 -6.20 7.07 -19.06
CA ILE A 143 -5.29 6.10 -19.69
C ILE A 143 -3.82 6.54 -19.54
N GLY A 144 -2.96 5.60 -19.17
CA GLY A 144 -1.51 5.82 -19.00
C GLY A 144 -1.10 6.31 -17.61
N MET A 145 -2.05 6.63 -16.72
CA MET A 145 -1.73 6.89 -15.31
C MET A 145 -1.25 5.59 -14.66
N ALA A 146 -0.21 5.68 -13.84
CA ALA A 146 0.27 4.61 -12.97
C ALA A 146 0.33 5.13 -11.53
N LEU A 147 -0.29 4.39 -10.62
CA LEU A 147 -0.50 4.78 -9.24
C LEU A 147 -0.11 3.63 -8.32
N ALA A 148 0.60 3.95 -7.25
CA ALA A 148 0.79 3.10 -6.09
C ALA A 148 -0.37 3.34 -5.11
N ILE A 149 -1.12 2.29 -4.79
CA ILE A 149 -2.15 2.31 -3.75
C ILE A 149 -1.61 1.51 -2.58
N GLU A 150 -1.57 2.11 -1.40
CA GLU A 150 -0.85 1.61 -0.23
C GLU A 150 -1.62 1.88 1.07
N PRO A 151 -2.72 1.17 1.37
CA PRO A 151 -3.32 1.27 2.68
C PRO A 151 -2.34 0.84 3.78
N MET A 152 -2.26 1.67 4.80
CA MET A 152 -1.55 1.39 6.05
C MET A 152 -2.54 1.51 7.19
N ILE A 153 -2.75 0.42 7.92
CA ILE A 153 -3.71 0.38 9.02
C ILE A 153 -3.11 -0.19 10.30
N THR A 154 -3.66 0.21 11.44
CA THR A 154 -3.30 -0.28 12.78
C THR A 154 -4.49 -0.95 13.46
N ARG A 155 -4.24 -1.88 14.37
CA ARG A 155 -5.29 -2.42 15.27
C ARG A 155 -5.90 -1.37 16.19
N GLY A 156 -5.14 -0.33 16.49
CA GLY A 156 -5.49 0.71 17.42
C GLY A 156 -6.09 1.95 16.75
N ASN A 157 -5.42 3.08 16.90
CA ASN A 157 -5.82 4.36 16.32
C ASN A 157 -4.85 4.85 15.22
N GLU A 158 -5.25 5.90 14.51
CA GLU A 158 -4.54 6.45 13.34
C GLU A 158 -3.21 7.14 13.65
N LYS A 159 -2.94 7.48 14.92
CA LYS A 159 -1.80 8.31 15.28
C LYS A 159 -0.51 7.53 15.18
N THR A 160 0.50 8.17 14.63
CA THR A 160 1.83 7.61 14.46
C THR A 160 2.90 8.41 15.19
N LYS A 161 4.10 7.85 15.26
CA LYS A 161 5.31 8.53 15.72
C LYS A 161 6.51 8.06 14.88
N VAL A 162 7.35 8.99 14.46
CA VAL A 162 8.66 8.69 13.84
C VAL A 162 9.69 8.42 14.95
N LEU A 163 10.48 7.36 14.81
CA LEU A 163 11.54 7.01 15.75
C LEU A 163 12.79 7.88 15.57
N GLY A 164 13.76 7.72 16.47
CA GLY A 164 15.00 8.50 16.46
C GLY A 164 15.98 8.16 15.35
N ASP A 165 15.63 7.22 14.47
CA ASP A 165 16.34 6.94 13.22
C ASP A 165 15.84 7.80 12.05
N ASP A 166 14.88 8.70 12.31
CA ASP A 166 14.23 9.63 11.36
C ASP A 166 13.39 8.95 10.26
N TRP A 167 13.23 7.62 10.30
CA TRP A 167 12.55 6.85 9.26
C TRP A 167 11.42 6.00 9.81
N THR A 168 11.71 5.15 10.79
CA THR A 168 10.77 4.12 11.24
C THR A 168 9.53 4.77 11.83
N VAL A 169 8.36 4.43 11.28
CA VAL A 169 7.07 4.96 11.72
C VAL A 169 6.35 3.90 12.54
N VAL A 170 6.02 4.21 13.79
CA VAL A 170 5.31 3.29 14.69
C VAL A 170 3.91 3.79 15.02
N ALA A 171 3.00 2.85 15.31
CA ALA A 171 1.71 3.16 15.91
C ALA A 171 1.91 3.81 17.29
N HIS A 172 1.28 4.95 17.53
CA HIS A 172 1.46 5.70 18.77
C HIS A 172 0.99 4.91 20.01
N ASP A 173 -0.03 4.07 19.86
CA ASP A 173 -0.55 3.21 20.94
C ASP A 173 0.12 1.83 21.01
N SER A 174 1.21 1.63 20.26
CA SER A 174 1.98 0.37 20.22
C SER A 174 1.18 -0.84 19.73
N SER A 175 0.06 -0.60 19.05
CA SER A 175 -0.70 -1.66 18.38
C SER A 175 -0.04 -2.09 17.07
N ASN A 176 -0.22 -3.35 16.67
CA ASN A 176 0.34 -3.85 15.42
C ASN A 176 -0.26 -3.13 14.20
N GLY A 177 0.58 -2.91 13.19
CA GLY A 177 0.23 -2.36 11.89
C GLY A 177 0.32 -3.38 10.76
N ALA A 178 -0.35 -3.07 9.66
CA ALA A 178 -0.21 -3.77 8.38
C ALA A 178 -0.12 -2.73 7.25
N HIS A 179 0.70 -3.05 6.26
CA HIS A 179 0.92 -2.30 5.03
C HIS A 179 0.87 -3.27 3.84
N PHE A 180 0.00 -2.96 2.88
CA PHE A 180 -0.05 -3.63 1.59
C PHE A 180 -0.03 -2.60 0.50
N GLU A 181 0.64 -2.89 -0.60
CA GLU A 181 0.72 -1.97 -1.72
C GLU A 181 0.79 -2.70 -3.05
N HIS A 182 0.11 -2.10 -4.03
CA HIS A 182 0.30 -2.42 -5.43
C HIS A 182 0.39 -1.19 -6.31
N THR A 183 1.29 -1.28 -7.29
CA THR A 183 1.32 -0.36 -8.43
C THR A 183 0.41 -0.90 -9.53
N TYR A 184 -0.55 -0.08 -9.98
CA TYR A 184 -1.42 -0.42 -11.10
C TYR A 184 -1.44 0.70 -12.15
N THR A 185 -1.87 0.37 -13.36
CA THR A 185 -2.04 1.33 -14.45
C THR A 185 -3.38 1.19 -15.14
N ILE A 186 -3.85 2.25 -15.79
CA ILE A 186 -4.96 2.21 -16.74
C ILE A 186 -4.37 2.03 -18.14
N ALA A 187 -4.51 0.83 -18.69
CA ALA A 187 -3.96 0.44 -19.99
C ALA A 187 -4.65 1.16 -21.17
N PRO A 188 -4.10 1.09 -22.40
CA PRO A 188 -4.65 1.78 -23.58
C PRO A 188 -6.10 1.43 -23.94
N ASP A 189 -6.59 0.24 -23.57
CA ASP A 189 -7.99 -0.18 -23.73
C ASP A 189 -8.94 0.43 -22.67
N GLY A 190 -8.40 1.18 -21.71
CA GLY A 190 -9.13 1.82 -20.62
C GLY A 190 -9.37 0.93 -19.40
N LYS A 191 -8.83 -0.30 -19.38
CA LYS A 191 -8.95 -1.23 -18.26
C LYS A 191 -7.75 -1.16 -17.34
N VAL A 192 -7.94 -1.52 -16.08
CA VAL A 192 -6.86 -1.57 -15.09
C VAL A 192 -5.97 -2.79 -15.32
N PHE A 193 -4.69 -2.68 -14.98
CA PHE A 193 -3.76 -3.80 -14.87
C PHE A 193 -2.83 -3.56 -13.70
N VAL A 194 -2.74 -4.51 -12.77
CA VAL A 194 -1.86 -4.41 -11.59
C VAL A 194 -0.48 -4.93 -11.94
N LEU A 195 0.49 -4.02 -12.06
CA LEU A 195 1.84 -4.29 -12.57
C LEU A 195 2.67 -5.13 -11.60
N THR A 196 2.31 -5.12 -10.32
CA THR A 196 3.01 -5.80 -9.22
C THR A 196 2.30 -7.07 -8.74
N ALA A 197 1.26 -7.52 -9.46
CA ALA A 197 0.57 -8.78 -9.20
C ALA A 197 0.87 -9.80 -10.31
N PHE A 198 1.07 -11.07 -9.96
CA PHE A 198 1.46 -12.12 -10.90
C PHE A 198 0.48 -12.34 -12.06
N ASP A 199 -0.81 -12.11 -11.84
CA ASP A 199 -1.89 -12.30 -12.81
C ASP A 199 -2.50 -10.98 -13.31
N GLY A 200 -1.80 -9.86 -13.09
CA GLY A 200 -2.32 -8.53 -13.41
C GLY A 200 -3.46 -8.05 -12.50
N GLY A 201 -3.71 -8.75 -11.38
CA GLY A 201 -4.82 -8.49 -10.45
C GLY A 201 -6.13 -9.19 -10.86
N LYS A 202 -6.08 -10.14 -11.81
CA LYS A 202 -7.27 -10.75 -12.40
C LYS A 202 -8.15 -11.44 -11.37
N ALA A 203 -7.58 -12.26 -10.49
CA ALA A 203 -8.31 -13.03 -9.50
C ALA A 203 -9.12 -12.12 -8.57
N GLU A 204 -8.47 -11.11 -7.99
CA GLU A 204 -9.08 -10.22 -7.01
C GLU A 204 -10.03 -9.20 -7.64
N LEU A 205 -9.65 -8.59 -8.77
CA LEU A 205 -10.48 -7.57 -9.40
C LEU A 205 -11.74 -8.17 -10.04
N SER A 206 -11.67 -9.40 -10.58
CA SER A 206 -12.85 -10.06 -11.13
C SER A 206 -13.89 -10.37 -10.04
N ARG A 207 -13.46 -10.72 -8.82
CA ARG A 207 -14.34 -10.92 -7.66
C ARG A 207 -15.05 -9.62 -7.26
N LEU A 208 -14.42 -8.48 -7.49
CA LEU A 208 -14.97 -7.14 -7.27
C LEU A 208 -15.74 -6.58 -8.48
N GLY A 209 -15.93 -7.39 -9.54
CA GLY A 209 -16.69 -7.00 -10.74
C GLY A 209 -15.92 -6.11 -11.71
N VAL A 210 -14.59 -6.07 -11.61
CA VAL A 210 -13.71 -5.27 -12.47
C VAL A 210 -13.00 -6.17 -13.47
N GLU A 211 -13.10 -5.81 -14.75
CA GLU A 211 -12.37 -6.49 -15.83
C GLU A 211 -10.98 -5.85 -16.02
N ILE A 212 -9.93 -6.67 -16.05
CA ILE A 212 -8.56 -6.19 -16.26
C ILE A 212 -8.17 -6.16 -17.75
N SER A 213 -7.14 -5.39 -18.08
CA SER A 213 -6.57 -5.38 -19.43
C SER A 213 -5.95 -6.73 -19.77
N THR A 214 -5.96 -7.07 -21.06
CA THR A 214 -5.29 -8.27 -21.62
C THR A 214 -4.10 -7.89 -22.53
N LEU A 215 -3.75 -6.61 -22.57
CA LEU A 215 -2.68 -6.08 -23.41
C LEU A 215 -1.27 -6.28 -22.81
N LEU A 216 -1.20 -6.65 -21.54
CA LEU A 216 0.02 -6.81 -20.74
C LEU A 216 0.09 -8.22 -20.13
#